data_AF-A0A2J8SQK8-F1
#
_entry.id   AF-A0A2J8SQK8-F1
#
_cell.length_a   1.000
_cell.length_b   1.000
_cell.length_c   1.000
_cell.angle_alpha   90.00
_cell.angle_beta   90.00
_cell.angle_gamma   90.00
#
_symmetry.space_group_name_H-M   'P 1'
#
loop_
_entity.id
_entity.type
_entity.pdbx_description
1 polymer ?
#
loop_
_entity_poly.entity_id
_entity_poly.type
_entity_poly.pdbx_seq_one_letter_code
_entity_poly.pdbx_strand_id
1 'polypeptide(L)'
;MGQVLFHQEQPDSHFRFLRCSPFDEFSLWRSQVDNGSKKGGERLSILTKSLLLRRTKDQLDSTGRPLVILPQRKFQLHHLKLSEDEETVYNVFFARSRSALQSYLKRHESRGNQSGRSPNNPFSRVALEFGSEEPRHSEAADSPRSSTVHILSQLLRLRQCCCHLSLLKSALDPMELKGEGLVLSLEEQLSALTLSELRDSEPSSTVSLNGTFFKMELFEDTRESTKISSLLAELEAIQRNSASQKSVIVSQWTNMLKVVALHLKKHGLTYATIDGSVNPKQRMDLVEAFNHSRGPQESIT
;
A
#
# COMPACT_ATOMS: atom_id res chain seq x y z
N MET A 1 1.66 0.66 -16.76
CA MET A 1 0.79 -0.52 -16.59
C MET A 1 0.04 -0.30 -15.29
N GLY A 2 -1.18 0.23 -15.35
CA GLY A 2 -2.12 0.04 -14.25
C GLY A 2 -2.64 -1.38 -14.40
N GLN A 3 -2.11 -2.31 -13.61
CA GLN A 3 -2.83 -3.55 -13.36
C GLN A 3 -4.05 -3.11 -12.55
N VAL A 4 -5.20 -2.99 -13.20
CA VAL A 4 -6.44 -3.25 -12.48
C VAL A 4 -6.32 -4.70 -12.08
N LEU A 5 -5.94 -4.93 -10.82
CA LEU A 5 -6.03 -6.21 -10.17
C LEU A 5 -7.52 -6.56 -10.14
N PHE A 6 -8.02 -7.12 -11.23
CA PHE A 6 -9.14 -8.05 -11.15
C PHE A 6 -8.58 -9.24 -10.37
N HIS A 7 -8.64 -9.16 -9.04
CA HIS A 7 -8.67 -10.37 -8.24
C HIS A 7 -9.79 -11.24 -8.83
N GLN A 8 -9.50 -12.51 -9.07
CA GLN A 8 -10.41 -13.49 -9.66
C GLN A 8 -11.76 -13.60 -8.90
N GLU A 9 -11.88 -12.98 -7.73
CA GLU A 9 -13.04 -13.02 -6.84
C GLU A 9 -14.09 -11.91 -7.07
N GLN A 10 -13.94 -11.04 -8.07
CA GLN A 10 -14.92 -9.95 -8.34
C GLN A 10 -15.60 -9.91 -9.73
N PRO A 11 -15.55 -10.91 -10.62
CA PRO A 11 -16.32 -10.84 -11.87
C PRO A 11 -17.83 -10.99 -11.64
N ASP A 12 -18.25 -11.74 -10.63
CA ASP A 12 -19.66 -11.98 -10.27
C ASP A 12 -20.40 -10.68 -9.96
N SER A 13 -19.77 -9.76 -9.22
CA SER A 13 -20.37 -8.47 -8.85
C SER A 13 -20.64 -7.57 -10.06
N HIS A 14 -19.77 -7.62 -11.08
CA HIS A 14 -19.95 -6.88 -12.33
C HIS A 14 -21.01 -7.52 -13.22
N PHE A 15 -21.06 -8.86 -13.33
CA PHE A 15 -22.09 -9.56 -14.11
C PHE A 15 -23.48 -9.45 -13.48
N ARG A 16 -23.55 -9.41 -12.15
CA ARG A 16 -24.78 -9.11 -11.40
C ARG A 16 -25.24 -7.67 -11.60
N PHE A 17 -24.33 -6.70 -11.63
CA PHE A 17 -24.65 -5.30 -11.96
C PHE A 17 -25.20 -5.17 -13.39
N LEU A 18 -24.56 -5.85 -14.36
CA LEU A 18 -25.01 -5.89 -15.75
C LEU A 18 -26.28 -6.74 -15.96
N ARG A 19 -26.76 -7.43 -14.91
CA ARG A 19 -27.93 -8.33 -14.93
C ARG A 19 -27.87 -9.37 -16.05
N CYS A 20 -26.68 -9.95 -16.23
CA CYS A 20 -26.44 -10.94 -17.28
C CYS A 20 -26.98 -12.32 -16.88
N SER A 21 -28.28 -12.56 -17.07
CA SER A 21 -28.89 -13.88 -16.85
C SER A 21 -28.33 -14.96 -17.77
N PRO A 22 -28.04 -16.19 -17.27
CA PRO A 22 -28.26 -16.69 -15.90
C PRO A 22 -27.04 -16.53 -14.96
N PHE A 23 -26.02 -15.79 -15.39
CA PHE A 23 -24.74 -15.63 -14.69
C PHE A 23 -24.73 -14.51 -13.65
N ASP A 24 -25.86 -13.83 -13.47
CA ASP A 24 -26.14 -12.89 -12.38
C ASP A 24 -26.41 -13.60 -11.04
N GLU A 25 -26.67 -14.91 -11.07
CA GLU A 25 -26.79 -15.75 -9.88
C GLU A 25 -25.44 -16.33 -9.42
N PHE A 26 -25.07 -16.02 -8.18
CA PHE A 26 -23.79 -16.43 -7.59
C PHE A 26 -23.58 -17.96 -7.55
N SER A 27 -24.64 -18.72 -7.24
CA SER A 27 -24.60 -20.18 -7.18
C SER A 27 -24.22 -20.78 -8.54
N LEU A 28 -24.80 -20.24 -9.61
CA LEU A 28 -24.53 -20.68 -10.98
C LEU A 28 -23.15 -20.23 -11.44
N TRP A 29 -22.75 -18.99 -11.13
CA TRP A 29 -21.43 -18.46 -11.42
C TRP A 29 -20.32 -19.36 -10.86
N ARG A 30 -20.42 -19.69 -9.56
CA ARG A 30 -19.47 -20.57 -8.88
C ARG A 30 -19.46 -21.98 -9.46
N SER A 31 -20.63 -22.51 -9.83
CA SER A 31 -20.75 -23.86 -10.38
C SER A 31 -20.23 -23.99 -11.81
N GLN A 32 -20.46 -22.99 -12.67
CA GLN A 32 -20.23 -23.10 -14.12
C GLN A 32 -18.98 -22.36 -14.60
N VAL A 33 -18.56 -21.30 -13.91
CA VAL A 33 -17.51 -20.39 -14.35
C VAL A 33 -16.32 -20.41 -13.39
N ASP A 34 -16.55 -20.18 -12.09
CA ASP A 34 -15.51 -20.13 -11.06
C ASP A 34 -15.30 -21.50 -10.36
N ASN A 35 -15.31 -22.57 -11.15
CA ASN A 35 -15.16 -23.94 -10.67
C ASN A 35 -13.74 -24.50 -10.86
N GLY A 36 -12.78 -23.66 -11.29
CA GLY A 36 -11.40 -24.06 -11.58
C GLY A 36 -11.24 -25.00 -12.80
N SER A 37 -12.32 -25.31 -13.52
CA SER A 37 -12.26 -26.19 -14.70
C SER A 37 -11.87 -25.41 -15.96
N LYS A 38 -11.25 -26.12 -16.92
CA LYS A 38 -10.91 -25.56 -18.24
C LYS A 38 -12.15 -25.01 -18.97
N LYS A 39 -13.29 -25.73 -18.87
CA LYS A 39 -14.58 -25.30 -19.43
C LYS A 39 -15.11 -24.03 -18.77
N GLY A 40 -14.91 -23.85 -17.47
CA GLY A 40 -15.27 -22.63 -16.76
C GLY A 40 -14.49 -21.41 -17.26
N GLY A 41 -13.17 -21.56 -17.46
CA GLY A 41 -12.34 -20.52 -18.07
C GLY A 41 -12.72 -20.18 -19.52
N GLU A 42 -13.11 -21.16 -20.33
CA GLU A 42 -13.61 -20.93 -21.69
C GLU A 42 -14.94 -20.15 -21.68
N ARG A 43 -15.89 -20.51 -20.80
CA ARG A 43 -17.14 -19.76 -20.62
C ARG A 43 -16.87 -18.32 -20.17
N LEU A 44 -15.97 -18.12 -19.22
CA LEU A 44 -15.55 -16.79 -18.78
C LEU A 44 -15.01 -15.96 -19.94
N SER A 45 -14.17 -16.56 -20.79
CA SER A 45 -13.60 -15.92 -21.97
C SER A 45 -14.67 -15.50 -22.97
N ILE A 46 -15.66 -16.37 -23.24
CA ILE A 46 -16.78 -16.07 -24.15
C ILE A 46 -17.65 -14.94 -23.58
N LEU A 47 -18.03 -15.02 -22.30
CA LEU A 47 -18.82 -13.97 -21.64
C LEU A 47 -18.08 -12.63 -21.66
N THR A 48 -16.80 -12.64 -21.32
CA THR A 48 -15.95 -11.44 -21.35
C THR A 48 -15.87 -10.86 -22.75
N LYS A 49 -15.63 -11.67 -23.79
CA LYS A 49 -15.53 -11.20 -25.18
C LYS A 49 -16.85 -10.67 -25.74
N SER A 50 -17.98 -11.22 -25.28
CA SER A 50 -19.31 -10.85 -25.78
C SER A 50 -19.86 -9.60 -25.11
N LEU A 51 -19.54 -9.39 -23.83
CA LEU A 51 -20.09 -8.31 -23.01
C LEU A 51 -19.11 -7.15 -22.82
N LEU A 52 -17.80 -7.41 -22.89
CA LEU A 52 -16.77 -6.42 -22.61
C LEU A 52 -15.90 -6.17 -23.84
N LEU A 53 -15.74 -4.90 -24.19
CA LEU A 53 -14.74 -4.48 -25.16
C LEU A 53 -13.41 -4.22 -24.45
N ARG A 54 -12.40 -5.05 -24.73
CA ARG A 54 -11.03 -4.85 -24.22
C ARG A 54 -10.08 -4.59 -25.39
N ARG A 55 -9.41 -3.44 -25.38
CA ARG A 55 -8.32 -3.11 -26.30
C ARG A 55 -6.98 -3.08 -25.56
N THR A 56 -5.91 -3.51 -26.21
CA THR A 56 -4.55 -3.41 -25.67
C THR A 56 -3.80 -2.28 -26.37
N LYS A 57 -2.80 -1.70 -25.68
CA LYS A 57 -1.96 -0.63 -26.25
C LYS A 57 -1.16 -1.09 -27.47
N ASP A 58 -0.94 -2.40 -27.57
CA ASP A 58 -0.18 -3.06 -28.63
C ASP A 58 -1.10 -3.62 -29.73
N GLN A 59 -2.39 -3.31 -29.68
CA GLN A 59 -3.37 -3.81 -30.65
C GLN A 59 -3.12 -3.20 -32.03
N LEU A 60 -3.11 -4.05 -33.06
CA LEU A 60 -3.03 -3.65 -34.45
C LEU A 60 -4.43 -3.49 -35.05
N ASP A 61 -4.57 -2.58 -36.00
CA ASP A 61 -5.77 -2.44 -36.83
C ASP A 61 -5.84 -3.55 -37.89
N SER A 62 -6.94 -3.56 -38.66
CA SER A 62 -7.14 -4.50 -39.77
C SER A 62 -6.12 -4.35 -40.91
N THR A 63 -5.34 -3.27 -40.92
CA THR A 63 -4.29 -2.99 -41.90
C THR A 63 -2.89 -3.32 -41.39
N GLY A 64 -2.76 -3.87 -40.17
CA GLY A 64 -1.51 -4.23 -39.55
C GLY A 64 -0.76 -3.07 -38.88
N ARG A 65 -1.38 -1.89 -38.76
CA ARG A 65 -0.78 -0.72 -38.10
C ARG A 65 -1.16 -0.68 -36.62
N PRO A 66 -0.28 -0.23 -35.72
CA PRO A 66 -0.64 -0.06 -34.31
C PRO A 66 -1.76 0.97 -34.16
N LEU A 67 -2.79 0.62 -33.39
CA LEU A 67 -3.94 1.48 -33.13
C LEU A 67 -3.53 2.81 -32.47
N VAL A 68 -2.45 2.78 -31.67
CA VAL A 68 -1.82 3.96 -31.08
C VAL A 68 -0.30 3.77 -31.09
N ILE A 69 0.44 4.74 -31.62
CA ILE A 69 1.91 4.76 -31.53
C ILE A 69 2.28 5.35 -30.17
N LEU A 70 2.71 4.52 -29.24
CA LEU A 70 3.18 4.94 -27.92
C LEU A 70 4.69 4.72 -27.80
N PRO A 71 5.42 5.66 -27.19
CA PRO A 71 6.84 5.46 -26.90
C PRO A 71 7.03 4.27 -25.96
N GLN A 72 8.17 3.59 -26.08
CA GLN A 72 8.49 2.46 -25.22
C GLN A 72 8.63 2.90 -23.76
N ARG A 73 7.89 2.23 -22.88
CA ARG A 73 8.04 2.39 -21.43
C ARG A 73 9.30 1.66 -20.98
N LYS A 74 10.25 2.40 -20.40
CA LYS A 74 11.39 1.83 -19.66
C LYS A 74 11.02 1.65 -18.20
N PHE A 75 11.49 0.57 -17.59
CA PHE A 75 11.33 0.29 -16.16
C PHE A 75 12.72 0.00 -15.58
N GLN A 76 13.06 0.70 -14.50
CA GLN A 76 14.31 0.52 -13.77
C GLN A 76 13.96 0.33 -12.30
N LEU A 77 14.58 -0.67 -11.67
CA LEU A 77 14.38 -1.00 -10.27
C LEU A 77 15.64 -0.62 -9.49
N HIS A 78 15.52 0.38 -8.63
CA HIS A 78 16.61 0.85 -7.78
C HIS A 78 16.59 0.07 -6.45
N HIS A 79 17.62 -0.73 -6.20
CA HIS A 79 17.80 -1.42 -4.92
C HIS A 79 18.60 -0.52 -3.99
N LEU A 80 18.00 -0.15 -2.86
CA LEU A 80 18.59 0.75 -1.88
C LEU A 80 18.94 -0.02 -0.60
N LYS A 81 20.10 0.28 -0.03
CA LYS A 81 20.49 -0.20 1.29
C LYS A 81 20.20 0.89 2.31
N LEU A 82 19.47 0.55 3.38
CA LEU A 82 19.17 1.48 4.47
C LEU A 82 20.46 2.02 5.08
N SER A 83 20.40 3.27 5.54
CA SER A 83 21.47 3.85 6.36
C SER A 83 21.61 3.09 7.68
N GLU A 84 22.77 3.20 8.32
CA GLU A 84 23.03 2.51 9.60
C GLU A 84 21.98 2.83 10.66
N ASP A 85 21.60 4.11 10.78
CA ASP A 85 20.57 4.54 11.72
C ASP A 85 19.17 3.98 11.38
N GLU A 86 18.80 3.93 10.10
CA GLU A 86 17.52 3.34 9.69
C GLU A 86 17.51 1.83 9.86
N GLU A 87 18.63 1.16 9.57
CA GLU A 87 18.81 -0.27 9.70
C GLU A 87 18.71 -0.71 11.16
N THR A 88 19.29 0.05 12.10
CA THR A 88 19.18 -0.22 13.54
C THR A 88 17.73 -0.14 14.01
N VAL A 89 16.99 0.91 13.65
CA VAL A 89 15.55 1.04 13.97
C VAL A 89 14.74 -0.09 13.32
N TYR A 90 14.99 -0.37 12.04
CA TYR A 90 14.32 -1.43 11.30
C TYR A 90 14.52 -2.80 11.96
N ASN A 91 15.74 -3.12 12.39
CA ASN A 91 16.07 -4.39 13.01
C ASN A 91 15.34 -4.61 14.34
N VAL A 92 15.09 -3.55 15.12
CA VAL A 92 14.28 -3.64 16.35
C VAL A 92 12.85 -4.05 16.01
N PHE A 93 12.21 -3.41 15.03
CA PHE A 93 10.87 -3.78 14.57
C PHE A 93 10.84 -5.18 13.96
N PHE A 94 11.87 -5.54 13.19
CA PHE A 94 11.95 -6.83 12.49
C PHE A 94 12.10 -8.00 13.48
N ALA A 95 12.92 -7.85 14.51
CA ALA A 95 13.07 -8.85 15.56
C ALA A 95 11.73 -9.12 16.25
N ARG A 96 11.00 -8.06 16.61
CA ARG A 96 9.67 -8.16 17.25
C ARG A 96 8.63 -8.78 16.32
N SER A 97 8.55 -8.30 15.07
CA SER A 97 7.58 -8.80 14.10
C SER A 97 7.80 -10.28 13.80
N ARG A 98 9.06 -10.71 13.71
CA ARG A 98 9.43 -12.11 13.52
C ARG A 98 8.99 -12.97 14.70
N SER A 99 9.25 -12.54 15.94
CA SER A 99 8.83 -13.28 17.13
C SER A 99 7.31 -13.38 17.25
N ALA A 100 6.57 -12.30 16.96
CA ALA A 100 5.12 -12.29 16.98
C ALA A 100 4.51 -13.21 15.90
N LEU A 101 5.04 -13.16 14.68
CA LEU A 101 4.61 -14.03 13.57
C LEU A 101 4.91 -15.50 13.88
N GLN A 102 6.10 -15.83 14.39
CA GLN A 102 6.44 -17.19 14.80
C GLN A 102 5.47 -17.72 15.86
N SER A 103 5.10 -16.89 16.83
CA SER A 103 4.16 -17.24 17.89
C SER A 103 2.73 -17.45 17.36
N TYR A 104 2.33 -16.68 16.35
CA TYR A 104 1.06 -16.86 15.64
C TYR A 104 1.02 -18.17 14.84
N LEU A 105 2.07 -18.45 14.07
CA LEU A 105 2.17 -19.68 13.27
C LEU A 105 2.11 -20.92 14.17
N LYS A 106 2.88 -20.96 15.27
CA LYS A 106 2.87 -22.08 16.23
C LYS A 106 1.48 -22.34 16.84
N ARG A 107 0.75 -21.28 17.20
CA ARG A 107 -0.63 -21.39 17.72
C ARG A 107 -1.57 -22.00 16.69
N HIS A 108 -1.37 -21.66 15.42
CA HIS A 108 -2.26 -22.09 14.34
C HIS A 108 -1.93 -23.51 13.82
N GLU A 109 -0.66 -23.93 13.86
CA GLU A 109 -0.23 -25.31 13.63
C GLU A 109 -0.81 -26.25 14.70
N SER A 110 -0.75 -25.85 15.97
CA SER A 110 -1.28 -26.63 17.10
C SER A 110 -2.81 -26.85 17.01
N ARG A 111 -3.54 -25.93 16.37
CA ARG A 111 -4.99 -26.01 16.15
C ARG A 111 -5.39 -26.82 14.91
N GLY A 112 -4.46 -27.06 13.98
CA GLY A 112 -4.69 -27.78 12.73
C GLY A 112 -4.77 -29.31 12.88
N ASN A 113 -4.28 -29.86 13.99
CA ASN A 113 -4.22 -31.32 14.19
C ASN A 113 -5.56 -32.01 14.49
N GLN A 114 -6.69 -31.30 14.52
CA GLN A 114 -8.02 -31.89 14.79
C GLN A 114 -8.99 -31.90 13.59
N SER A 115 -8.61 -31.38 12.41
CA SER A 115 -9.47 -31.48 11.22
C SER A 115 -8.65 -31.78 9.97
N GLY A 116 -8.75 -33.01 9.46
CA GLY A 116 -8.08 -33.50 8.26
C GLY A 116 -8.56 -32.85 6.96
N ARG A 117 -8.35 -31.54 6.81
CA ARG A 117 -8.55 -30.81 5.55
C ARG A 117 -7.25 -30.08 5.22
N SER A 118 -6.80 -30.23 3.98
CA SER A 118 -5.53 -29.76 3.40
C SER A 118 -5.03 -28.40 3.92
N PRO A 119 -3.71 -28.14 3.87
CA PRO A 119 -3.12 -26.90 4.38
C PRO A 119 -3.56 -25.72 3.51
N ASN A 120 -4.72 -25.15 3.81
CA ASN A 120 -5.11 -23.86 3.28
C ASN A 120 -4.11 -22.83 3.82
N ASN A 121 -3.61 -21.99 2.92
CA ASN A 121 -2.72 -20.88 3.26
C ASN A 121 -3.26 -20.17 4.52
N PRO A 122 -2.46 -20.03 5.60
CA PRO A 122 -2.92 -19.39 6.84
C PRO A 122 -3.47 -17.97 6.61
N PHE A 123 -3.06 -17.30 5.52
CA PHE A 123 -3.58 -15.99 5.11
C PHE A 123 -4.94 -16.03 4.39
N SER A 124 -5.40 -17.19 3.86
CA SER A 124 -6.74 -17.27 3.25
C SER A 124 -7.85 -17.22 4.29
N ARG A 125 -7.59 -17.68 5.51
CA ARG A 125 -8.53 -17.54 6.64
C ARG A 125 -8.66 -16.08 7.10
N VAL A 126 -7.56 -15.34 7.07
CA VAL A 126 -7.56 -13.90 7.37
C VAL A 126 -8.47 -13.16 6.39
N ALA A 127 -8.37 -13.44 5.08
CA ALA A 127 -9.25 -12.82 4.08
C ALA A 127 -10.74 -13.09 4.35
N LEU A 128 -11.11 -14.30 4.79
CA LEU A 128 -12.48 -14.66 5.17
C LEU A 128 -12.95 -13.96 6.45
N GLU A 129 -12.04 -13.78 7.42
CA GLU A 129 -12.33 -13.20 8.73
C GLU A 129 -12.59 -11.69 8.68
N PHE A 130 -12.00 -11.00 7.69
CA PHE A 130 -12.25 -9.59 7.36
C PHE A 130 -13.37 -9.38 6.31
N GLY A 131 -13.76 -10.41 5.56
CA GLY A 131 -14.81 -10.34 4.53
C GLY A 131 -16.23 -10.65 5.01
N SER A 132 -16.42 -11.05 6.27
CA SER A 132 -17.73 -11.41 6.83
C SER A 132 -18.25 -10.36 7.82
N GLU A 133 -19.10 -9.45 7.35
CA GLU A 133 -19.86 -8.46 8.15
C GLU A 133 -21.06 -9.08 8.88
N GLU A 134 -20.86 -10.07 9.75
CA GLU A 134 -21.94 -10.57 10.61
C GLU A 134 -21.59 -10.38 12.10
N PRO A 135 -22.38 -9.59 12.86
CA PRO A 135 -22.12 -9.32 14.27
C PRO A 135 -22.60 -10.51 15.11
N ARG A 136 -21.70 -11.45 15.42
CA ARG A 136 -21.95 -12.45 16.47
C ARG A 136 -21.30 -12.00 17.77
N HIS A 137 -22.14 -11.47 18.65
CA HIS A 137 -21.83 -11.32 20.06
C HIS A 137 -21.59 -12.69 20.70
N SER A 138 -20.37 -12.95 21.14
CA SER A 138 -20.04 -13.96 22.15
C SER A 138 -18.73 -13.54 22.82
N GLU A 139 -18.85 -13.12 24.08
CA GLU A 139 -17.72 -12.82 24.96
C GLU A 139 -17.00 -14.12 25.38
N ALA A 140 -15.72 -13.96 25.75
CA ALA A 140 -14.81 -14.95 26.33
C ALA A 140 -14.11 -15.96 25.39
N ALA A 141 -13.07 -15.47 24.69
CA ALA A 141 -11.77 -16.12 24.46
C ALA A 141 -10.89 -15.17 23.62
N ASP A 142 -9.61 -14.98 23.97
CA ASP A 142 -8.64 -14.17 23.20
C ASP A 142 -8.79 -14.41 21.69
N SER A 143 -9.31 -13.40 20.98
CA SER A 143 -9.77 -13.60 19.62
C SER A 143 -8.57 -13.71 18.65
N PRO A 144 -8.57 -14.68 17.70
CA PRO A 144 -7.55 -14.76 16.66
C PRO A 144 -7.50 -13.48 15.80
N ARG A 145 -8.61 -12.74 15.69
CA ARG A 145 -8.70 -11.42 15.03
C ARG A 145 -7.66 -10.42 15.57
N SER A 146 -7.56 -10.28 16.89
CA SER A 146 -6.61 -9.35 17.52
C SER A 146 -5.15 -9.71 17.19
N SER A 147 -4.83 -11.00 17.13
CA SER A 147 -3.47 -11.47 16.80
C SER A 147 -3.06 -11.18 15.34
N THR A 148 -4.01 -11.28 14.41
CA THR A 148 -3.76 -10.98 12.99
C THR A 148 -3.62 -9.49 12.75
N VAL A 149 -4.50 -8.68 13.35
CA VAL A 149 -4.43 -7.20 13.33
C VAL A 149 -3.07 -6.73 13.85
N HIS A 150 -2.59 -7.33 14.94
CA HIS A 150 -1.28 -7.02 15.50
C HIS A 150 -0.13 -7.32 14.52
N ILE A 151 -0.14 -8.45 13.80
CA ILE A 151 0.88 -8.79 12.81
C ILE A 151 0.84 -7.83 11.62
N LEU A 152 -0.36 -7.54 11.10
CA LEU A 152 -0.51 -6.60 9.98
C LEU A 152 -0.02 -5.21 10.35
N SER A 153 -0.29 -4.76 11.58
CA SER A 153 0.24 -3.51 12.13
C SER A 153 1.77 -3.53 12.19
N GLN A 154 2.40 -4.61 12.67
CA GLN A 154 3.86 -4.74 12.67
C GLN A 154 4.47 -4.74 11.26
N LEU A 155 3.83 -5.40 10.29
CA LEU A 155 4.25 -5.37 8.89
C LEU A 155 4.09 -3.97 8.28
N LEU A 156 3.04 -3.24 8.64
CA LEU A 156 2.86 -1.84 8.25
C LEU A 156 4.01 -0.98 8.79
N ARG A 157 4.40 -1.15 10.07
CA ARG A 157 5.56 -0.45 10.66
C ARG A 157 6.84 -0.72 9.89
N LEU A 158 7.13 -1.98 9.55
CA LEU A 158 8.31 -2.32 8.75
C LEU A 158 8.31 -1.62 7.40
N ARG A 159 7.14 -1.55 6.72
CA ARG A 159 7.03 -0.83 5.45
C ARG A 159 7.26 0.67 5.61
N GLN A 160 6.75 1.26 6.69
CA GLN A 160 6.97 2.66 7.04
C GLN A 160 8.46 2.95 7.31
N CYS A 161 9.14 2.11 8.09
CA CYS A 161 10.59 2.21 8.33
C CYS A 161 11.40 2.24 7.03
N CYS A 162 11.03 1.41 6.05
CA CYS A 162 11.68 1.38 4.75
C CYS A 162 11.44 2.64 3.90
N CYS A 163 10.55 3.54 4.31
CA CYS A 163 10.21 4.76 3.56
C CYS A 163 10.78 6.00 4.23
N HIS A 164 10.35 6.24 5.46
CA HIS A 164 10.83 7.33 6.29
C HIS A 164 10.45 7.08 7.75
N LEU A 165 11.39 7.29 8.68
CA LEU A 165 11.16 6.99 10.10
C LEU A 165 10.10 7.88 10.75
N SER A 166 9.91 9.11 10.25
CA SER A 166 8.86 10.00 10.76
C SER A 166 7.43 9.46 10.57
N LEU A 167 7.22 8.55 9.61
CA LEU A 167 5.94 7.86 9.43
C LEU A 167 5.55 7.01 10.65
N LEU A 168 6.50 6.71 11.53
CA LEU A 168 6.25 6.00 12.77
C LEU A 168 5.66 6.93 13.86
N LYS A 169 6.00 8.23 13.84
CA LYS A 169 5.44 9.23 14.78
C LYS A 169 3.96 9.46 14.53
N SER A 170 3.63 9.61 13.26
CA SER A 170 2.29 9.79 12.70
C SER A 170 1.28 8.76 13.21
N ALA A 171 1.77 7.57 13.54
CA ALA A 171 0.91 6.50 13.99
C ALA A 171 0.79 6.33 15.51
N LEU A 172 1.33 7.31 16.24
CA LEU A 172 0.97 7.60 17.63
C LEU A 172 -0.27 8.52 17.69
N ASP A 173 -0.70 9.11 16.57
CA ASP A 173 -1.89 9.96 16.49
C ASP A 173 -3.13 9.14 16.02
N PRO A 174 -4.13 8.93 16.89
CA PRO A 174 -5.38 8.24 16.54
C PRO A 174 -6.17 8.90 15.40
N MET A 175 -5.97 10.20 15.10
CA MET A 175 -6.66 10.89 13.99
C MET A 175 -6.09 10.49 12.63
N GLU A 176 -4.79 10.27 12.50
CA GLU A 176 -4.17 9.89 11.22
C GLU A 176 -4.45 8.42 10.86
N LEU A 177 -4.55 7.54 11.85
CA LEU A 177 -4.96 6.13 11.65
C LEU A 177 -6.35 6.00 11.01
N LYS A 178 -7.28 6.92 11.31
CA LYS A 178 -8.60 6.97 10.67
C LYS A 178 -8.50 7.37 9.19
N GLY A 179 -7.53 8.20 8.83
CA GLY A 179 -7.25 8.58 7.44
C GLY A 179 -6.67 7.43 6.61
N GLU A 180 -6.03 6.45 7.25
CA GLU A 180 -5.50 5.23 6.60
C GLU A 180 -6.53 4.07 6.55
N GLY A 181 -7.77 4.29 6.99
CA GLY A 181 -8.87 3.32 6.85
C GLY A 181 -8.86 2.15 7.84
N LEU A 182 -8.05 2.22 8.90
CA LEU A 182 -7.97 1.19 9.95
C LEU A 182 -8.70 1.67 11.22
N VAL A 183 -9.88 1.11 11.49
CA VAL A 183 -10.58 1.30 12.76
C VAL A 183 -10.00 0.28 13.76
N LEU A 184 -8.96 0.68 14.50
CA LEU A 184 -8.40 -0.12 15.59
C LEU A 184 -9.01 0.29 16.93
N SER A 185 -9.30 -0.68 17.79
CA SER A 185 -9.66 -0.42 19.19
C SER A 185 -8.49 0.20 19.97
N LEU A 186 -8.79 0.91 21.07
CA LEU A 186 -7.78 1.56 21.90
C LEU A 186 -6.70 0.58 22.40
N GLU A 187 -7.08 -0.67 22.69
CA GLU A 187 -6.19 -1.73 23.13
C GLU A 187 -5.28 -2.24 21.99
N GLU A 188 -5.81 -2.34 20.76
CA GLU A 188 -5.04 -2.66 19.56
C GLU A 188 -4.08 -1.53 19.18
N GLN A 189 -4.51 -0.27 19.37
CA GLN A 189 -3.66 0.91 19.25
C GLN A 189 -2.53 0.83 20.26
N LEU A 190 -2.81 0.66 21.56
CA LEU A 190 -1.81 0.54 22.63
C LEU A 190 -0.83 -0.63 22.42
N SER A 191 -1.27 -1.75 21.86
CA SER A 191 -0.38 -2.87 21.51
C SER A 191 0.53 -2.58 20.30
N ALA A 192 0.08 -1.70 19.40
CA ALA A 192 0.80 -1.21 18.22
C ALA A 192 1.67 0.03 18.50
N LEU A 193 1.45 0.70 19.64
CA LEU A 193 2.31 1.77 20.15
C LEU A 193 3.64 1.15 20.56
N THR A 194 4.67 1.41 19.76
CA THR A 194 6.04 0.96 20.03
C THR A 194 6.96 2.10 20.44
N LEU A 195 6.50 3.35 20.32
CA LEU A 195 7.26 4.54 20.72
C LEU A 195 6.65 5.07 22.02
N SER A 196 7.38 4.93 23.12
CA SER A 196 7.12 5.70 24.34
C SER A 196 8.05 6.91 24.30
N GLU A 197 7.50 8.10 24.05
CA GLU A 197 8.24 9.34 24.22
C GLU A 197 8.56 9.53 25.70
N LEU A 198 9.84 9.49 26.07
CA LEU A 198 10.28 9.96 27.37
C LEU A 198 10.42 11.48 27.27
N ARG A 199 9.52 12.20 27.93
CA ARG A 199 9.71 13.63 28.22
C ARG A 199 10.44 13.71 29.54
N ASP A 200 11.72 14.08 29.50
CA ASP A 200 12.35 14.74 30.64
C ASP A 200 13.35 15.79 30.15
N SER A 201 13.35 16.87 30.91
CA SER A 201 14.06 18.14 30.76
C SER A 201 15.58 17.99 30.65
N GLU A 202 16.14 18.05 29.43
CA GLU A 202 17.50 18.50 29.04
C GLU A 202 17.66 18.29 27.49
N PRO A 203 18.60 18.95 26.77
CA PRO A 203 18.46 19.28 25.34
C PRO A 203 18.71 18.15 24.32
N SER A 204 18.82 16.89 24.75
CA SER A 204 18.97 15.74 23.83
C SER A 204 17.75 14.82 23.89
N SER A 205 16.70 15.18 23.16
CA SER A 205 15.48 14.39 23.07
C SER A 205 15.75 13.00 22.49
N THR A 206 15.54 11.96 23.30
CA THR A 206 15.67 10.56 22.88
C THR A 206 14.30 9.88 22.94
N VAL A 207 14.11 8.91 22.06
CA VAL A 207 12.90 8.11 21.97
C VAL A 207 13.23 6.66 22.28
N SER A 208 12.45 6.05 23.18
CA SER A 208 12.60 4.63 23.49
C SER A 208 11.70 3.80 22.59
N LEU A 209 12.30 2.83 21.91
CA LEU A 209 11.65 1.81 21.09
C LEU A 209 11.97 0.45 21.70
N ASN A 210 11.00 -0.18 22.34
CA ASN A 210 11.15 -1.54 22.85
C ASN A 210 12.40 -1.74 23.76
N GLY A 211 12.73 -0.73 24.58
CA GLY A 211 13.90 -0.73 25.47
C GLY A 211 15.22 -0.27 24.84
N THR A 212 15.23 0.00 23.53
CA THR A 212 16.37 0.61 22.84
C THR A 212 16.14 2.12 22.66
N PHE A 213 17.18 2.93 22.81
CA PHE A 213 17.09 4.38 22.76
C PHE A 213 17.62 4.91 21.43
N PHE A 214 16.87 5.82 20.84
CA PHE A 214 17.18 6.46 19.56
C PHE A 214 17.12 7.97 19.69
N LYS A 215 17.87 8.70 18.87
CA LYS A 215 17.76 10.17 18.82
C LYS A 215 16.45 10.56 18.17
N MET A 216 15.74 11.55 18.74
CA MET A 216 14.47 12.02 18.19
C MET A 216 14.62 12.62 16.78
N GLU A 217 15.78 13.24 16.51
CA GLU A 217 16.17 13.74 15.18
C GLU A 217 16.05 12.70 14.07
N LEU A 218 16.20 11.41 14.38
CA LEU A 218 16.09 10.34 13.38
C LEU A 218 14.68 10.24 12.79
N PHE A 219 13.68 10.69 13.54
CA PHE A 219 12.26 10.62 13.20
C PHE A 219 11.72 11.97 12.71
N GLU A 220 12.55 12.99 12.48
CA GLU A 220 12.10 14.29 11.98
C GLU A 220 11.88 14.27 10.46
N ASP A 221 10.81 14.94 9.99
CA ASP A 221 10.49 15.06 8.55
C ASP A 221 11.59 15.81 7.77
N THR A 222 12.37 16.64 8.45
CA THR A 222 13.48 17.41 7.87
C THR A 222 14.72 16.57 7.60
N ARG A 223 14.80 15.37 8.17
CA ARG A 223 15.89 14.43 7.91
C ARG A 223 15.64 13.73 6.59
N GLU A 224 16.71 13.45 5.85
CA GLU A 224 16.59 12.69 4.60
C GLU A 224 16.66 11.20 4.92
N SER A 225 15.67 10.43 4.45
CA SER A 225 15.79 8.98 4.43
C SER A 225 16.61 8.50 3.23
N THR A 226 17.05 7.24 3.27
CA THR A 226 17.74 6.62 2.13
C THR A 226 16.96 6.77 0.81
N LYS A 227 15.62 6.67 0.85
CA LYS A 227 14.78 6.86 -0.34
C LYS A 227 14.71 8.31 -0.79
N ILE A 228 14.64 9.26 0.13
CA ILE A 228 14.61 10.69 -0.20
C ILE A 228 15.94 11.10 -0.86
N SER A 229 17.08 10.74 -0.29
CA SER A 229 18.37 11.10 -0.88
C SER A 229 18.56 10.48 -2.27
N SER A 230 18.14 9.21 -2.47
CA SER A 230 18.18 8.58 -3.79
C SER A 230 17.20 9.22 -4.79
N LEU A 231 16.02 9.65 -4.33
CA LEU A 231 15.02 10.33 -5.17
C LEU A 231 15.56 11.68 -5.64
N LEU A 232 16.09 12.49 -4.72
CA LEU A 232 16.67 13.81 -5.03
C LEU A 232 17.83 13.70 -6.02
N ALA A 233 18.73 12.73 -5.81
CA ALA A 233 19.84 12.47 -6.73
C ALA A 233 19.36 12.16 -8.16
N GLU A 234 18.28 11.40 -8.31
CA GLU A 234 17.70 11.11 -9.62
C GLU A 234 16.99 12.32 -10.25
N LEU A 235 16.24 13.09 -9.46
CA LEU A 235 15.58 14.30 -9.95
C LEU A 235 16.62 15.31 -10.46
N GLU A 236 17.72 15.48 -9.75
CA GLU A 236 18.83 16.32 -10.20
C GLU A 236 19.49 15.76 -11.47
N ALA A 237 19.67 14.43 -11.58
CA ALA A 237 20.21 13.81 -12.79
C ALA A 237 19.31 14.02 -14.01
N ILE A 238 17.99 13.92 -13.83
CA ILE A 238 16.98 14.20 -14.85
C ILE A 238 17.05 15.67 -15.27
N GLN A 239 17.11 16.59 -14.31
CA GLN A 239 17.14 18.03 -14.58
C GLN A 239 18.40 18.43 -15.37
N ARG A 240 19.57 17.84 -15.07
CA ARG A 240 20.81 18.09 -15.82
C ARG A 240 20.76 17.57 -17.25
N ASN A 241 20.12 16.43 -17.48
CA ASN A 241 20.12 15.74 -18.77
C ASN A 241 18.99 16.19 -19.72
N SER A 242 17.97 16.88 -19.23
CA SER A 242 16.81 17.28 -20.05
C SER A 242 16.10 18.50 -19.49
N ALA A 243 16.15 19.61 -20.25
CA ALA A 243 15.61 20.91 -19.82
C ALA A 243 14.07 20.97 -19.65
N SER A 244 13.31 19.91 -20.01
CA SER A 244 11.84 19.95 -19.99
C SER A 244 11.17 18.64 -19.55
N GLN A 245 11.88 17.76 -18.83
CA GLN A 245 11.25 16.55 -18.30
C GLN A 245 10.43 16.86 -17.05
N LYS A 246 9.27 16.22 -16.95
CA LYS A 246 8.37 16.29 -15.79
C LYS A 246 8.35 14.95 -15.09
N SER A 247 8.35 14.97 -13.77
CA SER A 247 8.37 13.77 -12.93
C SER A 247 7.07 13.62 -12.15
N VAL A 248 6.59 12.38 -12.03
CA VAL A 248 5.45 12.05 -11.15
C VAL A 248 5.94 11.11 -10.06
N ILE A 249 5.82 11.54 -8.81
CA ILE A 249 6.23 10.81 -7.61
C ILE A 249 4.96 10.28 -6.96
N VAL A 250 4.92 8.97 -6.71
CA VAL A 250 3.76 8.31 -6.09
C VAL A 250 4.12 7.61 -4.78
N SER A 251 3.21 7.66 -3.82
CA SER A 251 3.35 6.94 -2.54
C SER A 251 2.01 6.40 -2.06
N GLN A 252 2.06 5.28 -1.33
CA GLN A 252 0.88 4.78 -0.61
C GLN A 252 0.57 5.59 0.65
N TRP A 253 1.57 6.27 1.22
CA TRP A 253 1.41 7.07 2.43
C TRP A 253 1.37 8.56 2.09
N THR A 254 0.29 9.24 2.45
CA THR A 254 0.13 10.69 2.27
C THR A 254 1.18 11.48 3.05
N ASN A 255 1.54 11.03 4.26
CA ASN A 255 2.60 11.65 5.05
C ASN A 255 3.98 11.53 4.39
N MET A 256 4.24 10.47 3.62
CA MET A 256 5.48 10.38 2.83
C MET A 256 5.49 11.44 1.72
N LEU A 257 4.34 11.75 1.12
CA LEU A 257 4.23 12.83 0.13
C LEU A 257 4.52 14.20 0.77
N LYS A 258 4.09 14.43 2.02
CA LYS A 258 4.42 15.65 2.78
C LYS A 258 5.94 15.77 3.04
N VAL A 259 6.58 14.66 3.43
CA VAL A 259 8.04 14.59 3.60
C VAL A 259 8.76 14.90 2.29
N VAL A 260 8.36 14.26 1.19
CA VAL A 260 8.91 14.54 -0.16
C VAL A 260 8.76 16.02 -0.50
N ALA A 261 7.56 16.58 -0.35
CA ALA A 261 7.28 17.99 -0.63
C ALA A 261 8.19 18.96 0.16
N LEU A 262 8.45 18.65 1.44
CA LEU A 262 9.37 19.43 2.29
C LEU A 262 10.78 19.42 1.70
N HIS A 263 11.30 18.26 1.31
CA HIS A 263 12.64 18.11 0.76
C HIS A 263 12.79 18.73 -0.63
N LEU A 264 11.78 18.60 -1.50
CA LEU A 264 11.75 19.27 -2.80
C LEU A 264 11.80 20.79 -2.65
N LYS A 265 11.01 21.34 -1.70
CA LYS A 265 11.04 22.77 -1.37
C LYS A 265 12.42 23.22 -0.89
N LYS A 266 13.06 22.42 -0.02
CA LYS A 266 14.42 22.69 0.50
C LYS A 266 15.47 22.71 -0.62
N HIS A 267 15.32 21.87 -1.65
CA HIS A 267 16.18 21.83 -2.83
C HIS A 267 15.77 22.83 -3.93
N GLY A 268 14.75 23.66 -3.71
CA GLY A 268 14.31 24.68 -4.67
C GLY A 268 13.58 24.12 -5.90
N LEU A 269 13.09 22.88 -5.84
CA LEU A 269 12.36 22.24 -6.92
C LEU A 269 10.88 22.64 -6.88
N THR A 270 10.32 22.97 -8.05
CA THR A 270 8.90 23.32 -8.18
C THR A 270 8.05 22.06 -8.25
N TYR A 271 7.08 21.94 -7.35
CA TYR A 271 6.18 20.78 -7.31
C TYR A 271 4.71 21.17 -7.14
N ALA A 272 3.82 20.25 -7.51
CA ALA A 272 2.41 20.25 -7.14
C ALA A 272 2.09 18.97 -6.37
N THR A 273 1.14 19.05 -5.42
CA THR A 273 0.69 17.90 -4.64
C THR A 273 -0.80 17.67 -4.88
N ILE A 274 -1.17 16.43 -5.18
CA ILE A 274 -2.55 15.99 -5.32
C ILE A 274 -2.77 14.87 -4.30
N ASP A 275 -3.60 15.12 -3.30
CA ASP A 275 -4.00 14.10 -2.34
C ASP A 275 -5.54 13.96 -2.26
N GLY A 276 -6.02 13.13 -1.32
CA GLY A 276 -7.44 12.90 -1.09
C GLY A 276 -8.20 14.10 -0.51
N SER A 277 -7.50 15.11 0.02
CA SER A 277 -8.10 16.32 0.60
C SER A 277 -8.29 17.45 -0.42
N VAL A 278 -7.56 17.40 -1.55
CA VAL A 278 -7.71 18.37 -2.65
C VAL A 278 -9.09 18.23 -3.30
N ASN A 279 -9.83 19.34 -3.36
CA ASN A 279 -11.17 19.33 -3.95
C ASN A 279 -11.12 19.02 -5.47
N PRO A 280 -12.20 18.46 -6.06
CA PRO A 280 -12.16 18.03 -7.46
C PRO A 280 -11.81 19.12 -8.47
N LYS A 281 -12.22 20.37 -8.22
CA LYS A 281 -11.96 21.51 -9.11
C LYS A 281 -10.48 21.89 -9.08
N GLN A 282 -9.92 22.08 -7.89
CA GLN A 282 -8.50 22.36 -7.68
C GLN A 282 -7.62 21.24 -8.22
N ARG A 283 -8.04 19.98 -8.09
CA ARG A 283 -7.33 18.85 -8.69
C ARG A 283 -7.23 19.00 -10.20
N MET A 284 -8.31 19.40 -10.87
CA MET A 284 -8.30 19.64 -12.32
C MET A 284 -7.35 20.80 -12.67
N ASP A 285 -7.43 21.90 -11.93
CA ASP A 285 -6.58 23.07 -12.14
C ASP A 285 -5.08 22.72 -11.97
N LEU A 286 -4.73 21.89 -10.98
CA LEU A 286 -3.36 21.40 -10.76
C LEU A 286 -2.87 20.48 -11.87
N VAL A 287 -3.72 19.55 -12.34
CA VAL A 287 -3.39 18.66 -13.46
C VAL A 287 -3.19 19.48 -14.74
N GLU A 288 -4.04 20.47 -14.97
CA GLU A 288 -3.94 21.36 -16.11
C GLU A 288 -2.66 22.20 -16.03
N ALA A 289 -2.39 22.82 -14.88
CA ALA A 289 -1.15 23.56 -14.65
C ALA A 289 0.08 22.68 -14.89
N PHE A 290 0.09 21.45 -14.37
CA PHE A 290 1.16 20.48 -14.59
C PHE A 290 1.34 20.10 -16.06
N ASN A 291 0.27 20.04 -16.85
CA ASN A 291 0.35 19.70 -18.28
C ASN A 291 0.90 20.85 -19.15
N HIS A 292 0.77 22.11 -18.72
CA HIS A 292 1.30 23.28 -19.45
C HIS A 292 2.83 23.41 -19.35
N SER A 293 3.48 24.02 -20.35
CA SER A 293 4.96 24.12 -20.46
C SER A 293 5.63 24.99 -19.38
N ARG A 294 4.86 25.77 -18.61
CA ARG A 294 5.30 26.56 -17.44
C ARG A 294 4.83 25.99 -16.09
N GLY A 295 4.28 24.78 -16.09
CA GLY A 295 3.81 24.11 -14.89
C GLY A 295 4.94 23.65 -13.96
N PRO A 296 4.61 23.26 -12.71
CA PRO A 296 5.58 22.64 -11.83
C PRO A 296 6.21 21.41 -12.49
N GLN A 297 7.53 21.28 -12.38
CA GLN A 297 8.29 20.18 -12.99
C GLN A 297 7.95 18.83 -12.35
N GLU A 298 7.42 18.84 -11.14
CA GLU A 298 7.16 17.63 -10.37
C GLU A 298 5.72 17.59 -9.87
N SER A 299 5.09 16.43 -9.97
CA SER A 299 3.77 16.15 -9.41
C SER A 299 3.88 15.04 -8.40
N ILE A 300 3.33 15.27 -7.21
CA ILE A 300 3.31 14.33 -6.09
C ILE A 300 1.87 13.82 -5.96
N THR A 301 1.65 12.51 -6.01
CA THR A 301 0.30 11.90 -6.03
C THR A 301 0.20 10.65 -5.15
#